data_AF-A0A935XJR5-F1
#
_entry.id   AF-A0A935XJR5-F1
#
_cell.length_a   1.000
_cell.length_b   1.000
_cell.length_c   1.000
_cell.angle_alpha   90.00
_cell.angle_beta   90.00
_cell.angle_gamma   90.00
#
_symmetry.space_group_name_H-M   'P 1'
#
loop_
_entity.id
_entity.type
_entity.pdbx_description
1 polymer ?
#
loop_
_entity_poly.entity_id
_entity_poly.type
_entity_poly.pdbx_seq_one_letter_code
_entity_poly.pdbx_strand_id
1 'polypeptide(L)'
;MRPTNASARAAPSARAVRFYVANKLMDRPEGLGTSATYNYRHFLQLLAIKMRQREGMSLDTIRKDMREVTGDALERRVAQSLATVLMAGVHQAVRHDADPIVSWRRVPVADGVELHLRDDSSLAREESIVALREAVRTALGRVEAR
;
A
#
# COMPACT_ATOMS: atom_id res chain seq x y z
N MET A 1 -1.24 -3.00 -4.24
CA MET A 1 -0.65 -2.11 -5.28
C MET A 1 0.85 -1.99 -5.03
N ARG A 2 1.70 -2.53 -5.93
CA ARG A 2 3.17 -2.48 -5.79
C ARG A 2 3.66 -1.05 -6.09
N PRO A 3 4.53 -0.43 -5.29
CA PRO A 3 5.09 0.88 -5.61
C PRO A 3 5.93 0.79 -6.90
N THR A 4 5.69 1.68 -7.86
CA THR A 4 6.45 1.79 -9.13
C THR A 4 7.91 2.25 -8.92
N ASN A 5 8.27 2.63 -7.70
CA ASN A 5 9.64 2.93 -7.32
C ASN A 5 10.04 2.11 -6.08
N ALA A 6 10.84 1.06 -6.27
CA ALA A 6 11.25 0.14 -5.20
C ALA A 6 12.07 0.80 -4.07
N SER A 7 12.52 2.04 -4.26
CA SER A 7 13.28 2.83 -3.27
C SER A 7 12.40 3.67 -2.31
N ALA A 8 11.11 3.81 -2.59
CA ALA A 8 10.23 4.71 -1.83
C ALA A 8 9.60 4.01 -0.63
N ARG A 9 10.12 4.28 0.59
CA ARG A 9 9.45 3.88 1.84
C ARG A 9 8.02 4.42 1.91
N ALA A 10 7.11 3.57 2.40
CA ALA A 10 5.69 3.86 2.55
C ALA A 10 5.41 5.13 3.37
N ALA A 11 6.11 5.30 4.50
CA ALA A 11 6.06 6.50 5.33
C ALA A 11 7.38 7.31 5.24
N PRO A 12 7.33 8.66 5.27
CA PRO A 12 8.52 9.48 5.38
C PRO A 12 9.19 9.28 6.75
N SER A 13 10.51 9.09 6.76
CA SER A 13 11.29 9.07 8.01
C SER A 13 11.59 10.49 8.47
N ALA A 14 11.90 10.68 9.76
CA ALA A 14 12.32 11.98 10.30
C ALA A 14 13.51 12.59 9.53
N ARG A 15 14.44 11.75 9.04
CA ARG A 15 15.55 12.20 8.17
C ARG A 15 15.06 12.74 6.82
N ALA A 16 14.06 12.10 6.21
CA ALA A 16 13.46 12.56 4.96
C ALA A 16 12.72 13.90 5.15
N VAL A 17 11.99 14.06 6.24
CA VAL A 17 11.31 15.33 6.58
C VAL A 17 12.33 16.46 6.68
N ARG A 18 13.42 16.26 7.45
CA ARG A 18 14.51 17.25 7.55
C ARG A 18 15.18 17.55 6.21
N PHE A 19 15.37 16.54 5.37
CA PHE A 19 15.89 16.71 4.03
C PHE A 19 14.97 17.58 3.16
N TYR A 20 13.65 17.39 3.21
CA TYR A 20 12.70 18.20 2.45
C TYR A 20 12.69 19.67 2.88
N VAL A 21 12.75 19.92 4.20
CA VAL A 21 12.89 21.28 4.74
C VAL A 21 14.20 21.93 4.25
N ALA A 22 15.32 21.21 4.35
CA ALA A 22 16.63 21.71 3.91
C ALA A 22 16.67 22.03 2.40
N ASN A 23 15.95 21.26 1.58
CA ASN A 23 15.87 21.42 0.12
C ASN A 23 14.74 22.35 -0.35
N LYS A 24 14.10 23.11 0.56
CA LYS A 24 13.00 24.04 0.27
C LYS A 24 11.80 23.37 -0.43
N LEU A 25 11.58 22.08 -0.17
CA LEU A 25 10.38 21.34 -0.62
C LEU A 25 9.23 21.49 0.38
N MET A 26 9.53 21.91 1.60
CA MET A 26 8.60 22.15 2.69
C MET A 26 9.02 23.41 3.42
N ASP A 27 8.05 24.08 4.04
CA ASP A 27 8.34 25.23 4.88
C ASP A 27 9.15 24.83 6.13
N ARG A 28 9.79 25.83 6.73
CA ARG A 28 10.53 25.63 7.98
C ARG A 28 9.52 25.38 9.11
N PRO A 29 9.74 24.35 9.95
CA PRO A 29 8.89 24.10 11.11
C PRO A 29 8.91 25.29 12.07
N GLU A 30 7.84 25.42 12.85
CA GLU A 30 7.70 26.45 13.87
C GLU A 30 8.44 26.04 15.17
N GLY A 31 8.95 27.02 15.91
CA GLY A 31 9.65 26.80 17.18
C GLY A 31 11.15 27.10 17.15
N LEU A 32 11.73 27.27 18.34
CA LEU A 32 13.15 27.56 18.55
C LEU A 32 13.87 26.29 19.07
N GLY A 33 14.94 25.88 18.39
CA GLY A 33 15.81 24.79 18.86
C GLY A 33 15.23 23.37 18.71
N THR A 34 15.22 22.60 19.80
CA THR A 34 14.91 21.15 19.81
C THR A 34 13.41 20.84 19.65
N SER A 35 12.52 21.82 19.82
CA SER A 35 11.07 21.66 19.62
C SER A 35 10.62 22.20 18.26
N ALA A 36 10.97 21.47 17.20
CA ALA A 36 10.42 21.74 15.87
C ALA A 36 8.97 21.20 15.79
N THR A 37 8.01 22.11 15.60
CA THR A 37 6.59 21.78 15.48
C THR A 37 6.16 21.86 14.01
N TYR A 38 5.48 20.82 13.55
CA TYR A 38 4.96 20.73 12.19
C TYR A 38 3.43 20.86 12.21
N ASN A 39 2.92 22.00 11.73
CA ASN A 39 1.50 22.26 11.55
C ASN A 39 0.86 21.49 10.37
N TYR A 40 -0.46 21.67 10.19
CA TYR A 40 -1.26 21.06 9.13
C TYR A 40 -0.72 21.33 7.71
N ARG A 41 -0.21 22.53 7.45
CA ARG A 41 0.37 22.87 6.14
C ARG A 41 1.59 22.00 5.82
N HIS A 42 2.45 21.74 6.79
CA HIS A 42 3.59 20.83 6.60
C HIS A 42 3.14 19.41 6.30
N PHE A 43 2.04 18.96 6.93
CA PHE A 43 1.46 17.65 6.64
C PHE A 43 0.95 17.56 5.19
N LEU A 44 0.24 18.57 4.70
CA LEU A 44 -0.20 18.63 3.30
C LEU A 44 0.99 18.64 2.32
N GLN A 45 2.06 19.36 2.63
CA GLN A 45 3.29 19.38 1.83
C GLN A 45 3.96 18.01 1.77
N LEU A 46 4.07 17.32 2.92
CA LEU A 46 4.59 15.94 2.98
C LEU A 46 3.79 14.99 2.10
N LEU A 47 2.46 15.06 2.21
CA LEU A 47 1.56 14.20 1.48
C LEU A 47 1.66 14.45 -0.03
N ALA A 48 1.68 15.72 -0.45
CA ALA A 48 1.86 16.10 -1.85
C ALA A 48 3.19 15.63 -2.44
N ILE A 49 4.30 15.75 -1.69
CA ILE A 49 5.62 15.23 -2.11
C ILE A 49 5.54 13.72 -2.29
N LYS A 50 4.98 12.99 -1.32
CA LYS A 50 4.89 11.54 -1.37
C LYS A 50 4.03 11.04 -2.53
N MET A 51 2.91 11.70 -2.80
CA MET A 51 2.02 11.35 -3.91
C MET A 51 2.75 11.49 -5.25
N ARG A 52 3.41 12.62 -5.50
CA ARG A 52 4.22 12.82 -6.71
C ARG A 52 5.41 11.86 -6.83
N GLN A 53 6.05 11.52 -5.71
CA GLN A 53 7.11 10.49 -5.71
C GLN A 53 6.57 9.11 -6.12
N ARG A 54 5.33 8.76 -5.75
CA ARG A 54 4.69 7.51 -6.21
C ARG A 54 4.36 7.52 -7.69
N GLU A 55 4.10 8.69 -8.25
CA GLU A 55 3.90 8.91 -9.69
C GLU A 55 5.22 8.93 -10.48
N GLY A 56 6.36 8.81 -9.81
CA GLY A 56 7.68 8.75 -10.46
C GLY A 56 8.31 10.12 -10.75
N MET A 57 7.73 11.21 -10.26
CA MET A 57 8.30 12.54 -10.45
C MET A 57 9.63 12.70 -9.70
N SER A 58 10.58 13.39 -10.33
CA SER A 58 11.86 13.74 -9.71
C SER A 58 11.67 14.82 -8.64
N LEU A 59 12.58 14.86 -7.66
CA LEU A 59 12.55 15.86 -6.59
C LEU A 59 12.68 17.30 -7.11
N ASP A 60 13.36 17.52 -8.23
CA ASP A 60 13.52 18.84 -8.85
C ASP A 60 12.21 19.33 -9.47
N THR A 61 11.49 18.45 -10.18
CA THR A 61 10.15 18.76 -10.72
C THR A 61 9.18 19.06 -9.58
N ILE A 62 9.17 18.23 -8.53
CA ILE A 62 8.34 18.45 -7.34
C ILE A 62 8.67 19.80 -6.70
N ARG A 63 9.96 20.17 -6.60
CA ARG A 63 10.37 21.46 -6.03
C ARG A 63 9.84 22.64 -6.83
N LYS A 64 9.82 22.55 -8.16
CA LYS A 64 9.28 23.62 -9.02
C LYS A 64 7.78 23.77 -8.80
N ASP A 65 7.03 22.67 -8.85
CA ASP A 65 5.58 22.65 -8.62
C ASP A 65 5.19 23.22 -7.26
N MET A 66 5.92 22.84 -6.20
CA MET A 66 5.57 23.23 -4.83
C MET A 66 5.75 24.73 -4.56
N ARG A 67 6.55 25.44 -5.35
CA ARG A 67 6.75 26.89 -5.20
C ARG A 67 5.55 27.72 -5.65
N GLU A 68 4.72 27.19 -6.54
CA GLU A 68 3.62 27.92 -7.18
C GLU A 68 2.27 27.68 -6.50
N VAL A 69 2.22 26.88 -5.43
CA VAL A 69 0.97 26.37 -4.85
C VAL A 69 0.71 26.97 -3.46
N THR A 70 -0.39 27.72 -3.34
CA THR A 70 -0.91 28.23 -2.06
C THR A 70 -1.50 27.09 -1.21
N GLY A 71 -1.68 27.33 0.10
CA GLY A 71 -2.20 26.32 1.05
C GLY A 71 -3.50 25.65 0.57
N ASP A 72 -4.50 26.44 0.19
CA ASP A 72 -5.81 25.95 -0.25
C ASP A 72 -5.75 25.19 -1.58
N ALA A 73 -4.82 25.55 -2.47
CA ALA A 73 -4.60 24.83 -3.72
C ALA A 73 -3.91 23.49 -3.46
N LEU A 74 -3.02 23.42 -2.46
CA LEU A 74 -2.37 22.19 -2.03
C LEU A 74 -3.37 21.22 -1.43
N GLU A 75 -4.22 21.71 -0.52
CA GLU A 75 -5.27 20.92 0.13
C GLU A 75 -6.24 20.33 -0.89
N ARG A 76 -6.79 21.15 -1.79
CA ARG A 76 -7.70 20.68 -2.85
C ARG A 76 -7.05 19.61 -3.72
N ARG A 77 -5.78 19.79 -4.10
CA ARG A 77 -5.08 18.82 -4.96
C ARG A 77 -4.82 17.50 -4.24
N VAL A 78 -4.44 17.55 -2.96
CA VAL A 78 -4.29 16.36 -2.12
C VAL A 78 -5.63 15.64 -1.96
N ALA A 79 -6.70 16.37 -1.62
CA ALA A 79 -8.04 15.83 -1.47
C ALA A 79 -8.54 15.16 -2.76
N GLN A 80 -8.37 15.81 -3.92
CA GLN A 80 -8.75 15.24 -5.22
C GLN A 80 -8.02 13.94 -5.52
N SER A 81 -6.70 13.89 -5.33
CA SER A 81 -5.94 12.67 -5.64
C SER A 81 -6.21 11.54 -4.63
N LEU A 82 -6.44 11.85 -3.35
CA LEU A 82 -6.95 10.87 -2.38
C LEU A 82 -8.35 10.37 -2.75
N ALA A 83 -9.26 11.26 -3.13
CA ALA A 83 -10.61 10.89 -3.55
C ALA A 83 -10.57 9.92 -4.74
N THR A 84 -9.73 10.18 -5.75
CA THR A 84 -9.54 9.26 -6.88
C THR A 84 -9.09 7.87 -6.42
N VAL A 85 -8.12 7.79 -5.50
CA VAL A 85 -7.63 6.50 -4.98
C VAL A 85 -8.68 5.78 -4.16
N LEU A 86 -9.39 6.51 -3.29
CA LEU A 86 -10.45 5.94 -2.46
C LEU A 86 -11.61 5.46 -3.31
N MET A 87 -12.04 6.23 -4.31
CA MET A 87 -13.09 5.84 -5.26
C MET A 87 -12.65 4.65 -6.13
N ALA A 88 -11.40 4.62 -6.60
CA ALA A 88 -10.86 3.45 -7.31
C ALA A 88 -10.83 2.20 -6.41
N GLY A 89 -10.50 2.36 -5.13
CA GLY A 89 -10.56 1.30 -4.13
C GLY A 89 -11.99 0.83 -3.85
N VAL A 90 -12.97 1.74 -3.81
CA VAL A 90 -14.40 1.41 -3.69
C VAL A 90 -14.87 0.66 -4.93
N HIS A 91 -14.55 1.11 -6.14
CA HIS A 91 -14.88 0.39 -7.36
C HIS A 91 -14.19 -0.98 -7.43
N GLN A 92 -12.99 -1.11 -6.90
CA GLN A 92 -12.28 -2.39 -6.81
C GLN A 92 -12.90 -3.31 -5.75
N ALA A 93 -13.33 -2.78 -4.61
CA ALA A 93 -14.06 -3.51 -3.58
C ALA A 93 -15.43 -3.97 -4.08
N VAL A 94 -16.19 -3.09 -4.77
CA VAL A 94 -17.48 -3.41 -5.41
C VAL A 94 -17.31 -4.40 -6.56
N ARG A 95 -16.20 -4.35 -7.32
CA ARG A 95 -15.85 -5.39 -8.31
C ARG A 95 -15.39 -6.71 -7.68
N HIS A 96 -14.86 -6.66 -6.45
CA HIS A 96 -14.56 -7.87 -5.69
C HIS A 96 -15.82 -8.49 -5.09
N ASP A 97 -16.83 -7.67 -4.79
CA ASP A 97 -18.14 -8.08 -4.29
C ASP A 97 -19.07 -8.57 -5.43
N ALA A 98 -18.94 -7.97 -6.62
CA ALA A 98 -19.52 -8.46 -7.86
C ALA A 98 -18.60 -9.51 -8.51
N ASP A 99 -18.61 -10.72 -7.92
CA ASP A 99 -18.05 -12.00 -8.38
C ASP A 99 -17.25 -11.95 -9.72
N PRO A 100 -15.93 -11.71 -9.70
CA PRO A 100 -15.10 -12.20 -10.78
C PRO A 100 -15.09 -13.72 -10.64
N ILE A 101 -15.27 -14.48 -11.73
CA ILE A 101 -15.13 -15.95 -11.72
C ILE A 101 -13.74 -16.30 -11.17
N VAL A 102 -13.63 -16.43 -9.85
CA VAL A 102 -12.48 -16.98 -9.14
C VAL A 102 -12.79 -18.45 -9.11
N SER A 103 -12.20 -19.20 -10.03
CA SER A 103 -12.33 -20.64 -10.01
C SER A 103 -11.59 -21.16 -8.77
N TRP A 104 -12.36 -21.77 -7.88
CA TRP A 104 -11.87 -22.45 -6.68
C TRP A 104 -11.68 -23.92 -7.02
N ARG A 105 -10.49 -24.44 -6.77
CA ARG A 105 -10.20 -25.86 -6.88
C ARG A 105 -10.44 -26.53 -5.53
N ARG A 106 -11.28 -27.56 -5.55
CA ARG A 106 -11.56 -28.43 -4.41
C ARG A 106 -10.62 -29.62 -4.44
N VAL A 107 -9.88 -29.83 -3.36
CA VAL A 107 -8.92 -30.94 -3.22
C VAL A 107 -9.28 -31.75 -1.99
N PRO A 108 -9.75 -33.00 -2.13
CA PRO A 108 -10.02 -33.86 -0.98
C PRO A 108 -8.70 -34.26 -0.30
N VAL A 109 -8.68 -34.23 1.04
CA VAL A 109 -7.48 -34.56 1.85
C VAL A 109 -7.68 -35.87 2.60
N ALA A 110 -8.79 -35.98 3.31
CA ALA A 110 -9.18 -37.12 4.16
C ALA A 110 -10.72 -37.20 4.20
N ASP A 111 -11.26 -38.23 4.85
CA ASP A 111 -12.71 -38.37 4.99
C ASP A 111 -13.29 -37.17 5.75
N GLY A 112 -14.27 -36.50 5.16
CA GLY A 112 -14.85 -35.26 5.68
C GLY A 112 -13.97 -34.00 5.63
N VAL A 113 -12.76 -34.03 5.03
CA VAL A 113 -11.85 -32.86 4.97
C VAL A 113 -11.43 -32.50 3.54
N GLU A 114 -11.73 -31.27 3.14
CA GLU A 114 -11.39 -30.68 1.84
C GLU A 114 -10.58 -29.39 1.96
N LEU A 115 -9.70 -29.15 0.99
CA LEU A 115 -8.99 -27.88 0.79
C LEU A 115 -9.58 -27.13 -0.40
N HIS A 116 -9.92 -25.86 -0.19
CA HIS A 116 -10.33 -24.95 -1.26
C HIS A 116 -9.19 -23.99 -1.57
N LEU A 117 -8.64 -24.08 -2.78
CA LEU A 117 -7.59 -23.19 -3.25
C LEU A 117 -8.10 -22.32 -4.39
N ARG A 118 -7.79 -21.03 -4.36
CA ARG A 118 -8.05 -20.15 -5.50
C ARG A 118 -7.07 -20.45 -6.63
N ASP A 119 -7.56 -20.54 -7.87
CA ASP A 119 -6.72 -20.84 -9.03
C ASP A 119 -5.67 -19.77 -9.35
N ASP A 120 -5.86 -18.53 -8.89
CA ASP A 120 -4.88 -17.44 -9.04
C ASP A 120 -3.74 -17.47 -8.01
N SER A 121 -3.77 -18.42 -7.06
CA SER A 121 -2.76 -18.57 -6.04
C SER A 121 -1.53 -19.32 -6.54
N SER A 122 -0.34 -18.91 -6.11
CA SER A 122 0.89 -19.69 -6.31
C SER A 122 0.82 -21.09 -5.66
N LEU A 123 -0.11 -21.27 -4.71
CA LEU A 123 -0.40 -22.55 -4.07
C LEU A 123 -1.30 -23.46 -4.93
N ALA A 124 -1.94 -22.95 -5.99
CA ALA A 124 -2.75 -23.73 -6.92
C ALA A 124 -1.94 -24.41 -8.04
N ARG A 125 -0.61 -24.31 -7.97
CA ARG A 125 0.29 -25.14 -8.78
C ARG A 125 0.17 -26.60 -8.35
N GLU A 126 0.21 -27.51 -9.32
CA GLU A 126 -0.05 -28.93 -9.09
C GLU A 126 0.89 -29.56 -8.05
N GLU A 127 2.19 -29.25 -8.11
CA GLU A 127 3.18 -29.67 -7.12
C GLU A 127 2.87 -29.15 -5.70
N SER A 128 2.49 -27.86 -5.60
CA SER A 128 2.12 -27.23 -4.33
C SER A 128 0.84 -27.82 -3.72
N ILE A 129 -0.13 -28.18 -4.57
CA ILE A 129 -1.38 -28.84 -4.14
C ILE A 129 -1.08 -30.20 -3.53
N VAL A 130 -0.22 -30.98 -4.19
CA VAL A 130 0.18 -32.31 -3.69
C VAL A 130 0.90 -32.17 -2.35
N ALA A 131 1.89 -31.27 -2.25
CA ALA A 131 2.62 -31.03 -1.01
C ALA A 131 1.71 -30.57 0.13
N LEU A 132 0.76 -29.67 -0.14
CA LEU A 132 -0.19 -29.17 0.85
C LEU A 132 -1.17 -30.27 1.30
N ARG A 133 -1.69 -31.08 0.38
CA ARG A 133 -2.58 -32.20 0.70
C ARG A 133 -1.88 -33.20 1.63
N GLU A 134 -0.64 -33.59 1.33
CA GLU A 134 0.09 -34.55 2.17
C GLU A 134 0.47 -33.96 3.53
N ALA A 135 0.82 -32.67 3.59
CA ALA A 135 1.10 -31.99 4.86
C ALA A 135 -0.14 -31.92 5.76
N VAL A 136 -1.31 -31.58 5.19
CA VAL A 136 -2.58 -31.51 5.94
C VAL A 136 -3.03 -32.91 6.36
N ARG A 137 -2.92 -33.92 5.49
CA ARG A 137 -3.20 -35.33 5.84
C ARG A 137 -2.34 -35.81 7.00
N THR A 138 -1.04 -35.50 6.96
CA THR A 138 -0.10 -35.86 8.04
C THR A 138 -0.46 -35.16 9.35
N ALA A 139 -0.89 -33.90 9.30
CA ALA A 139 -1.32 -33.17 10.48
C ALA A 139 -2.61 -33.75 11.07
N LEU A 140 -3.60 -34.09 10.23
CA LEU A 140 -4.86 -34.70 10.67
C LEU A 140 -4.62 -36.06 11.35
N GLY A 141 -3.77 -36.91 10.77
CA GLY A 141 -3.42 -38.20 11.39
C GLY A 141 -2.77 -38.09 12.78
N ARG A 142 -2.11 -36.96 13.09
CA ARG A 142 -1.58 -36.70 14.44
C ARG A 142 -2.64 -36.21 15.43
N VAL A 143 -3.70 -35.59 14.93
CA VAL A 143 -4.83 -35.11 15.74
C VAL A 143 -5.75 -36.26 16.11
N GLU A 144 -5.97 -37.21 15.20
CA GLU A 144 -6.79 -38.41 15.43
C GLU A 144 -6.10 -39.45 16.32
N ALA A 145 -4.77 -39.48 16.33
CA ALA A 145 -3.98 -40.39 17.17
C ALA A 145 -3.87 -39.94 18.65
N ARG A 146 -4.58 -38.89 19.06
CA ARG A 146 -4.54 -38.29 20.40
C ARG A 146 -5.91 -38.35 21.05
#